data_AF-A0A9D4D3K0-F1
#
_entry.id   AF-A0A9D4D3K0-F1
#
_cell.length_a   1.000
_cell.length_b   1.000
_cell.length_c   1.000
_cell.angle_alpha   90.00
_cell.angle_beta   90.00
_cell.angle_gamma   90.00
#
_symmetry.space_group_name_H-M   'P 1'
#
loop_
_entity.id
_entity.type
_entity.pdbx_description
1 polymer ?
#
loop_
_entity_poly.entity_id
_entity_poly.type
_entity_poly.pdbx_seq_one_letter_code
_entity_poly.pdbx_strand_id
1 'polypeptide(L)'
;MSHGATICAVDIRAIACLTGATICAVDIRAIACLTGATICAVDIRAIACLTGATICAVDIRAIACLTGATICAVDIRAKACLTGATICAVDIRAIACLTGATICEVDIQAIACLMGRQYVQ
;
A
#
# COMPACT_ATOMS: atom_id res chain seq x y z
N MET A 1 14.15 -4.82 -20.54
CA MET A 1 13.19 -5.58 -19.72
C MET A 1 13.89 -5.92 -18.42
N SER A 2 13.91 -5.00 -17.46
CA SER A 2 14.51 -5.25 -16.14
C SER A 2 13.61 -6.24 -15.40
N HIS A 3 14.02 -7.49 -15.37
CA HIS A 3 13.34 -8.54 -14.60
C HIS A 3 13.58 -8.20 -13.13
N GLY A 4 12.63 -7.48 -12.54
CA GLY A 4 12.56 -7.27 -11.11
C GLY A 4 12.65 -8.60 -10.39
N ALA A 5 13.52 -8.68 -9.38
CA ALA A 5 13.61 -9.87 -8.55
C ALA A 5 12.20 -10.26 -8.09
N THR A 6 11.79 -11.50 -8.38
CA THR A 6 10.52 -12.03 -7.91
C THR A 6 10.78 -12.76 -6.61
N ILE A 7 10.12 -12.33 -5.54
CA ILE A 7 10.23 -12.90 -4.20
C ILE A 7 8.93 -13.64 -3.92
N CYS A 8 8.99 -14.97 -3.86
CA CYS A 8 7.85 -15.83 -3.56
C CYS A 8 8.15 -16.75 -2.38
N ALA A 9 7.15 -17.00 -1.52
CA ALA A 9 7.14 -18.04 -0.49
C ALA A 9 8.27 -17.95 0.57
N VAL A 10 8.33 -16.83 1.30
CA VAL A 10 9.31 -16.60 2.38
C VAL A 10 8.65 -15.83 3.54
N ASP A 11 9.06 -16.07 4.78
CA ASP A 11 8.79 -15.16 5.91
C ASP A 11 9.98 -14.18 6.03
N ILE A 12 9.73 -12.90 5.78
CA ILE A 12 10.75 -11.86 5.76
C ILE A 12 10.59 -10.97 7.00
N ARG A 13 11.63 -10.96 7.84
CA ARG A 13 11.65 -10.11 9.04
C ARG A 13 11.70 -8.61 8.70
N ALA A 14 12.51 -8.21 7.73
CA ALA A 14 12.63 -6.80 7.38
C ALA A 14 13.17 -6.62 5.95
N ILE A 15 12.61 -5.64 5.24
CA ILE A 15 13.15 -5.13 3.98
C ILE A 15 13.54 -3.67 4.21
N ALA A 16 14.81 -3.35 4.06
CA ALA A 16 15.27 -1.96 4.21
C ALA A 16 14.79 -1.11 3.02
N CYS A 17 15.25 -1.44 1.81
CA CYS A 17 14.80 -0.80 0.59
C CYS A 17 14.67 -1.85 -0.51
N LEU A 18 13.63 -1.76 -1.32
CA LEU A 18 13.47 -2.61 -2.48
C LEU A 18 12.86 -1.81 -3.64
N THR A 19 13.44 -1.96 -4.82
CA THR A 19 13.07 -1.21 -6.01
C THR A 19 12.75 -2.14 -7.16
N GLY A 20 11.62 -1.91 -7.83
CA GLY A 20 11.27 -2.62 -9.07
C GLY A 20 11.09 -4.13 -8.92
N ALA A 21 10.73 -4.64 -7.74
CA ALA A 21 10.58 -6.07 -7.47
C ALA A 21 9.13 -6.52 -7.51
N THR A 22 8.91 -7.81 -7.76
CA THR A 22 7.58 -8.43 -7.61
C THR A 22 7.59 -9.30 -6.35
N ILE A 23 6.64 -9.11 -5.45
CA ILE A 23 6.52 -9.85 -4.19
C ILE A 23 5.18 -10.58 -4.19
N CYS A 24 5.19 -11.90 -4.06
CA CYS A 24 3.97 -12.71 -4.07
C CYS A 24 3.97 -13.78 -2.99
N ALA A 25 2.85 -13.97 -2.25
CA ALA A 25 2.72 -15.05 -1.26
C ALA A 25 3.84 -15.03 -0.19
N VAL A 26 3.99 -13.89 0.49
CA VAL A 26 5.03 -13.63 1.49
C VAL A 26 4.39 -13.07 2.75
N ASP A 27 4.96 -13.40 3.91
CA ASP A 27 4.67 -12.67 5.16
C ASP A 27 5.83 -11.74 5.47
N ILE A 28 5.56 -10.45 5.64
CA ILE A 28 6.60 -9.44 5.88
C ILE A 28 6.30 -8.66 7.15
N ARG A 29 7.22 -8.70 8.11
CA ARG A 29 7.05 -7.93 9.36
C ARG A 29 7.25 -6.44 9.17
N ALA A 30 8.23 -6.01 8.40
CA ALA A 30 8.51 -4.59 8.22
C ALA A 30 9.16 -4.28 6.88
N ILE A 31 8.72 -3.20 6.25
CA ILE A 31 9.35 -2.63 5.05
C ILE A 31 9.62 -1.16 5.33
N ALA A 32 10.87 -0.72 5.26
CA ALA A 32 11.17 0.70 5.46
C ALA A 32 10.85 1.52 4.19
N CYS A 33 11.29 1.07 3.02
CA CYS A 33 10.96 1.73 1.76
C CYS A 33 10.75 0.73 0.62
N LEU A 34 9.70 0.96 -0.18
CA LEU A 34 9.43 0.18 -1.38
C LEU A 34 9.03 1.11 -2.53
N THR A 35 9.75 1.01 -3.65
CA THR A 35 9.56 1.89 -4.80
C THR A 35 9.33 1.10 -6.08
N GLY A 36 8.25 1.37 -6.80
CA GLY A 36 8.01 0.75 -8.11
C GLY A 36 7.82 -0.77 -8.06
N ALA A 37 7.41 -1.31 -6.92
CA ALA A 37 7.23 -2.74 -6.74
C ALA A 37 5.79 -3.18 -7.01
N THR A 38 5.62 -4.44 -7.40
CA THR A 38 4.31 -5.09 -7.50
C THR A 38 4.17 -6.08 -6.34
N ILE A 39 3.12 -5.95 -5.54
CA ILE A 39 2.86 -6.81 -4.38
C ILE A 39 1.51 -7.51 -4.58
N CYS A 40 1.48 -8.84 -4.50
CA CYS A 40 0.26 -9.62 -4.65
C CYS A 40 0.13 -10.72 -3.58
N ALA A 41 -1.01 -10.86 -2.92
CA ALA A 41 -1.25 -11.95 -1.95
C ALA A 41 -0.20 -11.98 -0.82
N VAL A 42 -0.07 -10.90 -0.05
CA VAL A 42 0.96 -10.73 1.01
C VAL A 42 0.29 -10.25 2.31
N ASP A 43 0.79 -10.67 3.48
CA ASP A 43 0.49 -10.02 4.77
C ASP A 43 1.70 -9.16 5.18
N ILE A 44 1.47 -7.87 5.39
CA ILE A 44 2.51 -6.92 5.79
C ILE A 44 2.12 -6.23 7.10
N ARG A 45 2.91 -6.42 8.15
CA ARG A 45 2.61 -5.75 9.43
C ARG A 45 2.87 -4.25 9.40
N ALA A 46 3.95 -3.80 8.74
CA ALA A 46 4.29 -2.38 8.75
C ALA A 46 5.07 -1.98 7.49
N ILE A 47 4.67 -0.86 6.89
CA ILE A 47 5.41 -0.20 5.81
C ILE A 47 5.64 1.26 6.20
N ALA A 48 6.89 1.72 6.22
CA ALA A 48 7.15 3.13 6.49
C ALA A 48 6.88 4.00 5.25
N CYS A 49 7.42 3.63 4.08
CA CYS A 49 7.18 4.37 2.84
C CYS A 49 6.92 3.44 1.66
N LEU A 50 5.88 3.75 0.88
CA LEU A 50 5.55 3.10 -0.37
C LEU A 50 5.39 4.14 -1.47
N THR A 51 6.16 4.03 -2.55
CA THR A 51 6.11 4.97 -3.67
C THR A 51 5.94 4.24 -5.00
N GLY A 52 4.96 4.64 -5.82
CA GLY A 52 4.87 4.12 -7.20
C GLY A 52 4.59 2.62 -7.30
N ALA A 53 4.02 2.00 -6.26
CA ALA A 53 3.82 0.56 -6.22
C ALA A 53 2.41 0.14 -6.67
N THR A 54 2.29 -1.10 -7.14
CA THR A 54 1.00 -1.74 -7.41
C THR A 54 0.75 -2.81 -6.36
N ILE A 55 -0.36 -2.72 -5.63
CA ILE A 55 -0.72 -3.66 -4.56
C ILE A 55 -2.06 -4.31 -4.90
N CYS A 56 -2.11 -5.64 -4.91
CA CYS A 56 -3.33 -6.41 -5.14
C CYS A 56 -3.52 -7.52 -4.09
N ALA A 57 -4.71 -7.65 -3.48
CA ALA A 57 -5.04 -8.74 -2.55
C ALA A 57 -4.05 -8.82 -1.37
N VAL A 58 -3.96 -7.78 -0.54
CA VAL A 58 -2.96 -7.68 0.55
C VAL A 58 -3.64 -7.25 1.86
N ASP A 59 -3.21 -7.80 3.00
CA ASP A 59 -3.54 -7.29 4.33
C ASP A 59 -2.34 -6.48 4.84
N ILE A 60 -2.57 -5.20 5.17
CA ILE A 60 -1.54 -4.32 5.70
C ILE A 60 -1.99 -3.69 7.01
N ARG A 61 -1.33 -4.04 8.12
CA ARG A 61 -1.74 -3.49 9.41
C ARG A 61 -1.43 -1.99 9.55
N ALA A 62 -0.28 -1.54 9.05
CA ALA A 62 0.11 -0.15 9.20
C ALA A 62 0.94 0.34 8.02
N ILE A 63 0.61 1.53 7.51
CA ILE A 63 1.49 2.24 6.59
C ILE A 63 1.64 3.70 7.02
N ALA A 64 2.87 4.20 7.12
CA ALA A 64 3.07 5.62 7.39
C ALA A 64 2.79 6.46 6.13
N CYS A 65 3.49 6.25 5.02
CA CYS A 65 3.28 7.04 3.79
C CYS A 65 2.98 6.18 2.56
N LEU A 66 1.98 6.58 1.76
CA LEU A 66 1.77 6.13 0.38
C LEU A 66 1.89 7.32 -0.55
N THR A 67 2.61 7.14 -1.64
CA THR A 67 2.67 8.16 -2.70
C THR A 67 2.54 7.50 -4.06
N GLY A 68 1.55 7.89 -4.86
CA GLY A 68 1.46 7.48 -6.26
C GLY A 68 1.34 5.98 -6.47
N ALA A 69 0.57 5.28 -5.63
CA ALA A 69 0.42 3.83 -5.73
C ALA A 69 -0.99 3.43 -6.18
N THR A 70 -1.08 2.29 -6.85
CA THR A 70 -2.36 1.68 -7.26
C THR A 70 -2.66 0.53 -6.32
N ILE A 71 -3.81 0.57 -5.67
CA ILE A 71 -4.22 -0.40 -4.65
C ILE A 71 -5.54 -1.04 -5.08
N CYS A 72 -5.60 -2.36 -5.10
CA CYS A 72 -6.78 -3.15 -5.44
C CYS A 72 -7.02 -4.27 -4.42
N ALA A 73 -8.24 -4.42 -3.87
CA ALA A 73 -8.59 -5.50 -2.94
C ALA A 73 -7.65 -5.56 -1.72
N VAL A 74 -7.62 -4.53 -0.88
CA VAL A 74 -6.69 -4.43 0.26
C VAL A 74 -7.43 -4.11 1.56
N ASP A 75 -6.97 -4.68 2.67
CA ASP A 75 -7.36 -4.28 4.03
C ASP A 75 -6.20 -3.48 4.65
N ILE A 76 -6.47 -2.25 5.10
CA ILE A 76 -5.51 -1.41 5.78
C ILE A 76 -6.05 -0.97 7.15
N ARG A 77 -5.45 -1.44 8.24
CA ARG A 77 -5.94 -1.06 9.58
C ARG A 77 -5.55 0.36 9.99
N ALA A 78 -4.38 0.84 9.58
CA ALA A 78 -3.94 2.16 9.98
C ALA A 78 -3.06 2.80 8.91
N LYS A 79 -3.43 4.02 8.50
CA LYS A 79 -2.69 4.81 7.54
C LYS A 79 -2.43 6.21 8.07
N ALA A 80 -1.18 6.67 8.03
CA ALA A 80 -0.90 8.08 8.35
C ALA A 80 -1.21 8.98 7.13
N CYS A 81 -0.52 8.82 6.00
CA CYS A 81 -0.68 9.71 4.85
C CYS A 81 -0.83 8.97 3.52
N LEU A 82 -1.85 9.32 2.74
CA LEU A 82 -2.08 8.81 1.39
C LEU A 82 -2.11 9.95 0.37
N THR A 83 -1.20 9.94 -0.60
CA THR A 83 -1.06 11.01 -1.58
C THR A 83 -1.07 10.48 -3.01
N GLY A 84 -1.96 10.98 -3.86
CA GLY A 84 -1.94 10.68 -5.30
C GLY A 84 -2.16 9.20 -5.64
N ALA A 85 -2.90 8.47 -4.81
CA ALA A 85 -3.10 7.04 -4.98
C ALA A 85 -4.43 6.75 -5.68
N THR A 86 -4.45 5.67 -6.46
CA THR A 86 -5.67 5.10 -7.04
C THR A 86 -6.07 3.90 -6.21
N ILE A 87 -7.27 3.91 -5.66
CA ILE A 87 -7.77 2.91 -4.71
C ILE A 87 -9.05 2.28 -5.26
N CYS A 88 -9.06 0.94 -5.35
CA CYS A 88 -10.21 0.16 -5.80
C CYS A 88 -10.47 -1.01 -4.84
N ALA A 89 -11.70 -1.18 -4.38
CA ALA A 89 -12.12 -2.23 -3.43
C ALA A 89 -11.22 -2.32 -2.19
N VAL A 90 -11.23 -1.30 -1.32
CA VAL A 90 -10.36 -1.28 -0.12
C VAL A 90 -11.16 -1.01 1.15
N ASP A 91 -10.84 -1.75 2.21
CA ASP A 91 -11.28 -1.48 3.58
C ASP A 91 -10.14 -0.79 4.33
N ILE A 92 -10.36 0.43 4.81
CA ILE A 92 -9.39 1.17 5.60
C ILE A 92 -10.01 1.64 6.91
N ARG A 93 -9.52 1.14 8.04
CA ARG A 93 -10.09 1.58 9.33
C ARG A 93 -9.78 3.03 9.67
N ALA A 94 -8.57 3.51 9.37
CA ALA A 94 -8.18 4.87 9.74
C ALA A 94 -7.16 5.46 8.77
N ILE A 95 -7.41 6.70 8.34
CA ILE A 95 -6.48 7.54 7.58
C ILE A 95 -6.28 8.86 8.30
N ALA A 96 -5.03 9.25 8.61
CA ALA A 96 -4.79 10.56 9.20
C ALA A 96 -4.90 11.69 8.16
N CYS A 97 -4.31 11.53 6.98
CA CYS A 97 -4.35 12.50 5.89
C CYS A 97 -4.56 11.84 4.53
N LEU A 98 -5.49 12.38 3.74
CA LEU A 98 -5.80 11.91 2.39
C LEU A 98 -5.72 13.06 1.39
N THR A 99 -4.84 12.93 0.39
CA THR A 99 -4.54 13.98 -0.59
C THR A 99 -4.58 13.49 -2.03
N GLY A 100 -5.44 14.09 -2.85
CA GLY A 100 -5.46 13.87 -4.31
C GLY A 100 -5.62 12.40 -4.72
N ALA A 101 -6.45 11.64 -3.99
CA ALA A 101 -6.70 10.23 -4.27
C ALA A 101 -7.91 10.04 -5.18
N THR A 102 -7.85 9.03 -6.03
CA THR A 102 -8.97 8.53 -6.82
C THR A 102 -9.47 7.24 -6.17
N ILE A 103 -10.77 7.15 -5.94
CA ILE A 103 -11.42 6.15 -5.10
C ILE A 103 -12.63 5.62 -5.88
N CYS A 104 -12.74 4.31 -6.11
CA CYS A 104 -13.96 3.72 -6.69
C CYS A 104 -14.83 3.08 -5.60
N GLU A 105 -14.37 1.97 -5.04
CA GLU A 105 -15.11 1.24 -3.99
C GLU A 105 -14.27 1.19 -2.73
N VAL A 106 -14.65 1.98 -1.72
CA VAL A 106 -13.87 2.05 -0.48
C VAL A 106 -14.78 2.17 0.72
N ASP A 107 -14.49 1.37 1.75
CA ASP A 107 -15.01 1.55 3.09
C ASP A 107 -13.90 2.18 3.95
N ILE A 108 -14.12 3.41 4.41
CA ILE A 108 -13.22 4.06 5.37
C ILE A 108 -13.99 4.38 6.64
N GLN A 109 -13.55 3.82 7.77
CA GLN A 109 -14.22 4.06 9.05
C GLN A 109 -13.88 5.45 9.63
N ALA A 110 -12.65 5.94 9.44
CA ALA A 110 -12.23 7.22 9.99
C ALA A 110 -11.20 7.95 9.11
N ILE A 111 -11.44 9.25 8.86
CA ILE A 111 -10.47 10.15 8.23
C ILE A 111 -10.29 11.39 9.11
N ALA A 112 -9.05 11.68 9.52
CA ALA A 112 -8.77 12.85 10.35
C ALA A 112 -8.61 14.13 9.52
N CYS A 113 -8.07 14.05 8.29
CA CYS A 113 -7.83 15.21 7.44
C CYS A 113 -7.97 14.88 5.95
N LEU A 114 -8.70 15.72 5.22
CA LEU A 114 -8.90 15.66 3.78
C LEU A 114 -8.26 16.90 3.16
N MET A 115 -7.24 16.73 2.32
CA MET A 115 -6.57 17.85 1.65
C MET A 115 -6.60 17.68 0.13
N GLY A 116 -7.16 18.64 -0.61
CA GLY A 116 -7.27 18.58 -2.07
C GLY A 116 -8.50 17.82 -2.59
N ARG A 117 -8.65 17.78 -3.92
CA ARG A 117 -9.82 17.16 -4.58
C ARG A 117 -9.68 15.65 -4.58
N GLN A 118 -10.71 14.98 -4.06
CA GLN A 118 -10.87 13.54 -4.16
C GLN A 118 -11.93 13.24 -5.20
N TYR A 119 -11.67 12.22 -6.00
CA TYR A 119 -12.61 11.75 -6.99
C TYR A 119 -13.13 10.40 -6.53
N VAL A 120 -14.39 10.37 -6.11
CA VAL A 120 -15.12 9.13 -5.87
C VAL A 120 -15.91 8.83 -7.14
N GLN A 121 -15.67 7.69 -7.76
CA GLN A 121 -16.39 7.23 -8.96
C GLN A 121 -17.44 6.17 -8.60
#